data_AF-A0A930XMQ9-F1
#
_entry.id   AF-A0A930XMQ9-F1
#
_cell.length_a   1.000
_cell.length_b   1.000
_cell.length_c   1.000
_cell.angle_alpha   90.00
_cell.angle_beta   90.00
_cell.angle_gamma   90.00
#
_symmetry.space_group_name_H-M   'P 1'
#
loop_
_entity.id
_entity.type
_entity.pdbx_description
1 polymer ?
#
loop_
_entity_poly.entity_id
_entity_poly.type
_entity_poly.pdbx_seq_one_letter_code
_entity_poly.pdbx_strand_id
1 'polypeptide(L)'
;MDERTRKDFFVCLGIWLGLELICFGLLPLLGLALPRNGWGTWFIMSVLAGIGGACLLAGSTQVADGFRSQGSTATLKLPQRLLVSSMSWLGLAGIAFPIFLISMQLFTLLLSPGNR
;
A
#
# COMPACT_ATOMS: atom_id res chain seq x y z
N MET A 1 -3.59 7.01 21.25
CA MET A 1 -3.53 6.06 20.12
C MET A 1 -3.59 4.67 20.70
N ASP A 2 -4.62 3.90 20.34
CA ASP A 2 -4.74 2.50 20.76
C ASP A 2 -3.54 1.66 20.31
N GLU A 3 -3.03 0.82 21.20
CA GLU A 3 -1.87 -0.07 20.98
C GLU A 3 -2.08 -0.96 19.73
N ARG A 4 -3.34 -1.35 19.46
CA ARG A 4 -3.75 -2.17 18.30
C ARG A 4 -3.53 -1.43 16.98
N THR A 5 -4.00 -0.20 16.87
CA THR A 5 -3.83 0.65 15.68
C THR A 5 -2.36 0.89 15.37
N ARG A 6 -1.55 1.12 16.42
CA ARG A 6 -0.11 1.32 16.25
C ARG A 6 0.56 0.05 15.73
N LYS A 7 0.20 -1.11 16.26
CA LYS A 7 0.72 -2.41 15.81
C LYS A 7 0.35 -2.69 14.35
N ASP A 8 -0.90 -2.46 13.95
CA ASP A 8 -1.35 -2.71 12.57
C ASP A 8 -0.66 -1.77 11.57
N PHE A 9 -0.45 -0.51 11.95
CA PHE A 9 0.35 0.44 11.17
C PHE A 9 1.78 -0.05 10.97
N PHE A 10 2.48 -0.46 12.03
CA PHE A 10 3.86 -0.96 11.93
C PHE A 10 3.96 -2.25 11.12
N VAL A 11 2.99 -3.15 11.23
CA VAL A 11 2.93 -4.36 10.41
C VAL A 11 2.76 -4.01 8.94
N CYS A 12 1.81 -3.13 8.61
CA CYS A 12 1.58 -2.67 7.24
C CYS A 12 2.81 -1.95 6.66
N LEU A 13 3.44 -1.08 7.45
CA LEU A 13 4.65 -0.37 7.07
C LEU A 13 5.83 -1.34 6.85
N GLY A 14 5.97 -2.36 7.70
CA GLY A 14 6.98 -3.40 7.54
C GLY A 14 6.77 -4.25 6.29
N ILE A 15 5.52 -4.63 6.00
CA ILE A 15 5.15 -5.36 4.77
C ILE A 15 5.48 -4.52 3.53
N TRP A 16 5.07 -3.25 3.53
CA TRP A 16 5.37 -2.31 2.45
C TRP A 16 6.88 -2.14 2.26
N LEU A 17 7.63 -1.91 3.33
CA LEU A 17 9.09 -1.75 3.27
C LEU A 17 9.79 -3.00 2.73
N GLY A 18 9.35 -4.19 3.17
CA GLY A 18 9.87 -5.46 2.66
C GLY A 18 9.58 -5.63 1.16
N LEU A 19 8.38 -5.28 0.72
CA LEU A 19 8.00 -5.29 -0.68
C LEU A 19 8.80 -4.29 -1.52
N GLU A 20 9.02 -3.10 -1.00
CA GLU A 20 9.83 -2.08 -1.64
C GLU A 20 11.27 -2.54 -1.81
N LEU A 21 11.88 -3.11 -0.77
CA LEU A 21 13.22 -3.69 -0.82
C LEU A 21 13.32 -4.85 -1.83
N ILE A 22 12.31 -5.70 -1.90
CA ILE A 22 12.29 -6.81 -2.86
C ILE A 22 12.17 -6.27 -4.30
N CYS A 23 11.22 -5.36 -4.52
CA CYS A 23 10.89 -4.83 -5.85
C CYS A 23 11.96 -3.90 -6.41
N PHE A 24 12.50 -2.99 -5.61
CA PHE A 24 13.47 -1.98 -6.03
C PHE A 24 14.91 -2.31 -5.60
N GLY A 25 15.13 -3.30 -4.75
CA GLY A 25 16.46 -3.77 -4.36
C GLY A 25 16.82 -5.10 -5.00
N LEU A 26 16.11 -6.18 -4.65
CA LEU A 26 16.47 -7.55 -5.07
C LEU A 26 16.21 -7.83 -6.55
N LEU A 27 15.02 -7.56 -7.08
CA LEU A 27 14.69 -7.81 -8.49
C LEU A 27 15.64 -7.15 -9.51
N PRO A 28 15.99 -5.86 -9.38
CA PRO A 28 16.95 -5.22 -10.28
C PRO A 28 18.37 -5.76 -10.07
N LEU A 29 18.77 -6.11 -8.85
CA LEU A 29 20.05 -6.74 -8.56
C LEU A 29 20.18 -8.11 -9.25
N LEU A 30 19.07 -8.85 -9.34
CA LEU A 30 18.97 -10.13 -10.05
C LEU A 30 18.81 -9.98 -11.58
N GLY A 31 18.77 -8.74 -12.10
CA GLY A 31 18.58 -8.47 -13.53
C GLY A 31 17.19 -8.79 -14.07
N LEU A 32 16.22 -9.06 -13.19
CA LEU A 32 14.83 -9.39 -13.55
C LEU A 32 13.98 -8.15 -13.82
N ALA A 33 14.43 -6.99 -13.34
CA ALA A 33 13.79 -5.69 -13.60
C ALA A 33 14.82 -4.73 -14.21
N LEU A 34 14.61 -4.34 -15.46
CA LEU A 34 15.43 -3.31 -16.11
C LEU A 34 15.07 -1.93 -15.55
N PRO A 35 16.04 -1.12 -15.12
CA PRO A 35 15.80 0.28 -14.77
C PRO A 35 15.44 1.04 -16.05
N ARG A 36 14.13 1.14 -16.33
CA ARG A 36 13.61 1.96 -17.42
C ARG A 36 13.72 3.44 -17.02
N ASN A 37 13.81 4.36 -17.98
CA ASN A 37 13.79 5.79 -17.70
C ASN A 37 12.64 6.14 -16.73
N GLY A 38 12.97 6.79 -15.61
CA GLY A 38 12.00 7.17 -14.57
C GLY A 38 11.96 6.26 -13.34
N TRP A 39 12.87 5.29 -13.19
CA TRP A 39 12.93 4.37 -12.04
C TRP A 39 12.94 5.08 -10.68
N GLY A 40 13.64 6.21 -10.56
CA GLY A 40 13.60 7.07 -9.37
C GLY A 40 12.24 7.72 -9.11
N THR A 41 11.52 8.14 -10.16
CA THR A 41 10.17 8.70 -10.04
C THR A 41 9.17 7.65 -9.57
N TRP A 42 9.26 6.42 -10.10
CA TRP A 42 8.44 5.29 -9.67
C TRP A 42 8.70 4.90 -8.21
N PHE A 43 9.96 4.93 -7.79
CA PHE A 43 10.34 4.74 -6.39
C PHE A 43 9.72 5.82 -5.49
N ILE A 44 9.86 7.10 -5.84
CA ILE A 44 9.27 8.21 -5.05
C ILE A 44 7.74 8.08 -4.97
N MET A 45 7.08 7.71 -6.07
CA MET A 45 5.64 7.44 -6.08
C MET A 45 5.27 6.27 -5.18
N SER A 46 6.09 5.21 -5.14
CA SER A 46 5.92 4.05 -4.24
C SER A 46 6.07 4.44 -2.77
N VAL A 47 7.07 5.26 -2.44
CA VAL A 47 7.27 5.83 -1.10
C VAL A 47 6.06 6.65 -0.67
N LEU A 48 5.61 7.57 -1.50
CA LEU A 48 4.43 8.39 -1.22
C LEU A 48 3.16 7.54 -1.07
N ALA A 49 2.97 6.54 -1.94
CA ALA A 49 1.82 5.64 -1.89
C ALA A 49 1.84 4.74 -0.64
N GLY A 50 3.00 4.22 -0.24
CA GLY A 50 3.17 3.38 0.94
C GLY A 50 2.97 4.15 2.25
N ILE A 51 3.62 5.32 2.39
CA ILE A 51 3.44 6.20 3.56
C ILE A 51 1.99 6.69 3.62
N GLY A 52 1.45 7.17 2.49
CA GLY A 52 0.07 7.63 2.39
C GLY A 52 -0.92 6.51 2.73
N GLY A 53 -0.69 5.30 2.22
CA GLY A 53 -1.54 4.14 2.47
C GLY A 53 -1.50 3.66 3.92
N ALA A 54 -0.33 3.65 4.54
CA ALA A 54 -0.18 3.35 5.96
C ALA A 54 -0.89 4.39 6.83
N CYS A 55 -0.75 5.68 6.52
CA CYS A 55 -1.46 6.77 7.21
C CYS A 55 -2.99 6.65 7.06
N LEU A 56 -3.49 6.30 5.87
CA LEU A 56 -4.91 6.05 5.59
C LEU A 56 -5.44 4.87 6.41
N LEU A 57 -4.67 3.79 6.55
CA LEU A 57 -5.03 2.63 7.39
C LEU A 57 -5.05 2.99 8.88
N ALA A 58 -4.03 3.68 9.39
CA ALA A 58 -4.03 4.14 10.78
C ALA A 58 -5.16 5.14 11.07
N GLY A 59 -5.51 5.98 10.09
CA GLY A 59 -6.63 6.89 10.15
C GLY A 59 -7.98 6.16 10.16
N SER A 60 -8.15 5.14 9.33
CA SER A 60 -9.41 4.37 9.26
C SER A 60 -9.73 3.67 10.59
N THR A 61 -8.71 3.17 11.29
CA THR A 61 -8.87 2.57 12.63
C THR A 61 -9.25 3.60 13.68
N GLN A 62 -8.60 4.77 13.70
CA GLN A 62 -8.95 5.86 14.65
C GLN A 62 -10.37 6.37 14.44
N VAL A 63 -10.80 6.48 13.18
CA VAL A 63 -12.16 6.86 12.82
C VAL A 63 -13.15 5.77 13.26
N ALA A 64 -12.83 4.50 13.06
CA ALA A 64 -13.66 3.38 13.52
C ALA A 64 -13.80 3.31 15.06
N ASP A 65 -12.72 3.55 15.80
CA ASP A 65 -12.73 3.56 17.26
C ASP A 65 -13.41 4.80 17.84
N GLY A 66 -13.23 5.97 17.21
CA GLY A 66 -13.96 7.20 17.54
C GLY A 66 -15.48 7.05 17.39
N PHE A 67 -15.94 6.36 16.34
CA PHE A 67 -17.36 6.03 16.17
C PHE A 67 -17.88 4.99 17.16
N ARG A 68 -17.03 4.05 17.61
CA ARG A 68 -17.39 3.09 18.67
C ARG A 68 -17.51 3.74 20.04
N SER A 69 -16.65 4.71 20.35
CA SER A 69 -16.58 5.33 21.68
C SER A 69 -17.67 6.39 21.94
N GLN A 70 -18.36 6.87 20.90
CA GLN A 70 -19.39 7.92 21.00
C GLN A 70 -20.81 7.40 21.32
N GLY A 71 -20.96 6.10 21.62
CA GLY A 71 -22.14 5.62 22.37
C GLY A 71 -23.35 5.20 21.54
N SER A 72 -23.21 4.23 20.63
CA SER A 72 -24.37 3.43 20.24
C SER A 72 -24.00 2.03 19.77
N THR A 73 -24.48 1.05 20.50
CA THR A 73 -24.51 -0.39 20.15
C THR A 73 -25.36 -0.67 18.89
N ALA A 74 -25.96 0.34 18.25
CA ALA A 74 -26.77 0.18 17.06
C ALA A 74 -26.07 0.75 15.81
N THR A 75 -25.53 -0.16 14.98
CA THR A 75 -25.30 0.05 13.53
C THR A 75 -24.52 1.31 13.13
N LEU A 76 -23.22 1.14 12.84
CA LEU A 76 -22.47 2.05 11.95
C LEU A 76 -23.36 2.40 10.75
N LYS A 77 -23.65 3.69 10.56
CA LYS A 77 -24.43 4.14 9.39
C LYS A 77 -23.68 3.71 8.13
N LEU A 78 -24.41 3.17 7.15
CA LEU A 78 -23.88 2.69 5.86
C LEU A 78 -22.77 3.59 5.24
N PRO A 79 -22.88 4.95 5.24
CA PRO A 79 -21.81 5.82 4.74
C PRO A 79 -20.51 5.79 5.57
N GLN A 80 -20.58 5.64 6.89
CA GLN A 80 -19.38 5.55 7.74
C GLN A 80 -18.64 4.23 7.51
N ARG A 81 -19.39 3.14 7.30
CA ARG A 81 -18.82 1.83 6.96
C ARG A 81 -18.14 1.85 5.60
N LEU A 82 -18.76 2.50 4.61
CA LEU A 82 -18.17 2.72 3.30
C LEU A 82 -16.89 3.56 3.39
N LEU A 83 -16.88 4.63 4.18
CA LEU A 83 -15.72 5.50 4.30
C LEU A 83 -14.51 4.77 4.93
N VAL A 84 -14.73 4.02 6.00
CA VAL A 84 -13.70 3.16 6.62
C VAL A 84 -13.25 2.07 5.64
N SER A 85 -14.17 1.43 4.91
CA SER A 85 -13.85 0.40 3.93
C SER A 85 -13.03 0.95 2.75
N SER A 86 -13.39 2.11 2.22
CA SER A 86 -12.69 2.77 1.13
C SER A 86 -11.30 3.22 1.56
N MET A 87 -11.15 3.77 2.76
CA MET A 87 -9.84 4.13 3.32
C MET A 87 -8.93 2.91 3.50
N SER A 88 -9.46 1.79 3.98
CA SER A 88 -8.69 0.55 4.11
C SER A 88 -8.31 -0.04 2.75
N TRP A 89 -9.18 0.01 1.74
CA TRP A 89 -8.87 -0.43 0.37
C TRP A 89 -7.82 0.47 -0.29
N LEU A 90 -7.94 1.78 -0.15
CA LEU A 90 -6.93 2.75 -0.61
C LEU A 90 -5.58 2.54 0.08
N GLY A 91 -5.61 2.27 1.39
CA GLY A 91 -4.40 1.96 2.16
C GLY A 91 -3.71 0.69 1.67
N LEU A 92 -4.48 -0.38 1.46
CA LEU A 92 -3.98 -1.64 0.92
C LEU A 92 -3.43 -1.46 -0.50
N ALA A 93 -4.12 -0.70 -1.34
CA ALA A 93 -3.69 -0.41 -2.71
C ALA A 93 -2.35 0.36 -2.73
N GLY A 94 -2.16 1.30 -1.80
CA GLY A 94 -0.89 2.02 -1.63
C GLY A 94 0.26 1.11 -1.22
N ILE A 95 0.02 0.18 -0.28
CA ILE A 95 1.02 -0.81 0.17
C ILE A 95 1.35 -1.82 -0.93
N ALA A 96 0.37 -2.21 -1.73
CA ALA A 96 0.53 -3.18 -2.83
C ALA A 96 1.09 -2.54 -4.12
N PHE A 97 1.26 -1.22 -4.15
CA PHE A 97 1.77 -0.47 -5.30
C PHE A 97 3.14 -0.97 -5.85
N PRO A 98 4.15 -1.32 -5.02
CA PRO A 98 5.42 -1.85 -5.53
C PRO A 98 5.23 -3.15 -6.31
N ILE A 99 4.39 -4.06 -5.80
CA ILE A 99 4.05 -5.33 -6.45
C ILE A 99 3.38 -5.07 -7.79
N PHE A 100 2.44 -4.12 -7.81
CA PHE A 100 1.70 -3.77 -9.01
C PHE A 100 2.64 -3.26 -10.12
N LEU A 101 3.60 -2.39 -9.77
CA LEU A 101 4.59 -1.89 -10.73
C LEU A 101 5.48 -3.00 -11.29
N ILE A 102 6.00 -3.88 -10.44
CA ILE A 102 6.80 -5.02 -10.89
C ILE A 102 5.97 -5.98 -11.74
N SER A 103 4.71 -6.22 -11.39
CA SER A 103 3.81 -7.07 -12.16
C SER A 103 3.57 -6.48 -13.55
N MET A 104 3.34 -5.17 -13.66
CA MET A 104 3.26 -4.47 -14.94
C MET A 104 4.56 -4.57 -15.73
N GLN A 105 5.71 -4.36 -15.08
CA GLN A 105 7.03 -4.49 -15.71
C GLN A 105 7.23 -5.90 -16.30
N LEU A 106 6.99 -6.95 -15.50
CA LEU A 106 7.08 -8.34 -15.93
C LEU A 106 6.10 -8.67 -17.05
N PHE A 107 4.87 -8.16 -16.97
CA PHE A 107 3.87 -8.35 -18.01
C PHE A 107 4.29 -7.69 -19.34
N THR A 108 4.84 -6.48 -19.29
CA THR A 108 5.38 -5.82 -20.49
C THR A 108 6.60 -6.55 -21.07
N LEU A 109 7.45 -7.13 -20.22
CA LEU A 109 8.57 -7.97 -20.67
C LEU A 109 8.09 -9.27 -21.34
N LEU A 110 7.04 -9.91 -20.79
CA LEU A 110 6.45 -11.13 -21.34
C LEU A 110 5.72 -10.89 -22.67
N LEU A 111 4.99 -9.77 -22.79
CA LEU A 111 4.21 -9.43 -23.99
C LEU A 111 5.01 -8.74 -25.08
N SER A 112 6.20 -8.21 -24.77
CA SER A 112 7.12 -7.62 -25.74
C SER A 112 8.40 -8.44 -25.87
N PRO A 113 8.33 -9.71 -26.33
CA PRO A 113 9.52 -10.54 -26.53
C PRO A 113 10.40 -10.08 -27.71
N GLY A 114 10.01 -9.04 -28.45
CA GLY A 114 10.53 -8.70 -29.77
C GLY A 114 11.60 -7.61 -29.87
N ASN A 115 12.32 -7.27 -28.80
CA ASN A 115 13.42 -6.30 -28.90
C ASN A 115 14.65 -6.71 -28.07
N ARG A 116 15.04 -7.98 -28.23
CA ARG A 116 16.43 -8.41 -28.02
C ARG A 116 17.21 -8.22 -29.32
#